data_AF-A0A7R7EAK7-F1
#
_entry.id   AF-A0A7R7EAK7-F1
#
_cell.length_a   1.000
_cell.length_b   1.000
_cell.length_c   1.000
_cell.angle_alpha   90.00
_cell.angle_beta   90.00
_cell.angle_gamma   90.00
#
_symmetry.space_group_name_H-M   'P 1'
#
loop_
_entity.id
_entity.type
_entity.pdbx_description
1 polymer ?
#
loop_
_entity_poly.entity_id
_entity_poly.type
_entity_poly.pdbx_seq_one_letter_code
_entity_poly.pdbx_strand_id
1 'polypeptide(L)'
;MADCAAAMGAEAVLLWSEDNSGTFEGASIMPYQNAPASVARFDRRAVTTVEYRGMLDVDADLAASDAAGLYRLLVARGVVQDASVPKFERFSGPVVPLENIDMMPSPRAGAVLYDVKPGDRVKKGDRLATIVHAPGEAGGRTEVLAPQSGFILTRRARRIIRAGEDLLKLAGDGRSGDARSGTLED
;
A
#
# COMPACT_ATOMS: atom_id res chain seq x y z
N MET A 1 3.53 15.22 -4.66
CA MET A 1 2.77 13.98 -4.41
C MET A 1 1.88 14.04 -3.18
N ALA A 2 2.19 14.82 -2.13
CA ALA A 2 1.28 14.99 -0.98
C ALA A 2 -0.12 15.51 -1.38
N ASP A 3 -0.20 16.31 -2.44
CA ASP A 3 -1.43 16.77 -3.06
C ASP A 3 -2.21 15.64 -3.76
N CYS A 4 -1.51 14.71 -4.43
CA CYS A 4 -2.12 13.51 -4.99
C CYS A 4 -2.67 12.63 -3.86
N ALA A 5 -1.85 12.31 -2.84
CA ALA A 5 -2.30 11.52 -1.69
C ALA A 5 -3.56 12.12 -1.03
N ALA A 6 -3.58 13.45 -0.84
CA ALA A 6 -4.74 14.13 -0.29
C ALA A 6 -5.96 14.08 -1.22
N ALA A 7 -5.77 14.38 -2.51
CA ALA A 7 -6.86 14.37 -3.48
C ALA A 7 -7.50 12.99 -3.61
N MET A 8 -6.67 11.94 -3.63
CA MET A 8 -7.10 10.54 -3.72
C MET A 8 -7.66 9.98 -2.41
N GLY A 9 -7.57 10.72 -1.30
CA GLY A 9 -8.00 10.23 0.01
C GLY A 9 -7.18 9.05 0.52
N ALA A 10 -5.89 9.01 0.17
CA ALA A 10 -5.00 7.94 0.61
C ALA A 10 -4.89 7.90 2.14
N GLU A 11 -4.80 6.70 2.72
CA GLU A 11 -4.56 6.52 4.15
C GLU A 11 -3.07 6.52 4.50
N ALA A 12 -2.21 6.18 3.54
CA ALA A 12 -0.77 6.14 3.71
C ALA A 12 -0.05 6.46 2.39
N VAL A 13 1.20 6.91 2.48
CA VAL A 13 2.11 7.05 1.34
C VAL A 13 3.31 6.15 1.56
N LEU A 14 3.62 5.30 0.59
CA LEU A 14 4.87 4.53 0.60
C LEU A 14 5.96 5.33 -0.12
N LEU A 15 7.09 5.51 0.57
CA LEU A 15 8.29 6.09 -0.01
C LEU A 15 9.23 4.99 -0.43
N TRP A 16 9.69 5.11 -1.66
CA TRP A 16 10.68 4.20 -2.20
C TRP A 16 11.68 5.00 -3.01
N SER A 17 12.96 4.68 -2.81
CA SER A 17 14.05 5.17 -3.64
C SER A 17 14.23 4.15 -4.75
N GLU A 18 13.88 4.55 -5.96
CA GLU A 18 13.88 3.70 -7.14
C GLU A 18 15.24 3.00 -7.33
N ASP A 19 15.19 1.68 -7.54
CA ASP A 19 16.26 0.93 -8.17
C ASP A 19 15.81 0.51 -9.59
N ASN A 20 16.71 -0.07 -10.39
CA ASN A 20 16.41 -0.54 -11.75
C ASN A 20 15.46 -1.76 -11.78
N SER A 21 14.47 -1.87 -10.87
CA SER A 21 13.50 -2.96 -10.75
C SER A 21 12.47 -3.00 -11.88
N GLY A 22 12.43 -2.00 -12.77
CA GLY A 22 11.63 -2.06 -13.99
C GLY A 22 10.13 -1.82 -13.78
N THR A 23 9.74 -1.11 -12.72
CA THR A 23 8.35 -0.68 -12.53
C THR A 23 7.90 0.27 -13.64
N PHE A 24 6.58 0.34 -13.85
CA PHE A 24 6.02 1.25 -14.86
C PHE A 24 6.29 2.71 -14.51
N GLU A 25 6.12 3.08 -13.23
CA GLU A 25 6.41 4.42 -12.75
C GLU A 25 7.90 4.76 -12.90
N GLY A 26 8.78 3.80 -12.63
CA GLY A 26 10.22 3.99 -12.77
C GLY A 26 10.64 4.21 -14.22
N ALA A 27 10.22 3.30 -15.11
CA ALA A 27 10.43 3.44 -16.55
C ALA A 27 9.85 4.74 -17.13
N SER A 28 8.76 5.25 -16.55
CA SER A 28 8.09 6.48 -16.99
C SER A 28 8.82 7.75 -16.53
N ILE A 29 9.47 7.73 -15.36
CA ILE A 29 10.16 8.90 -14.80
C ILE A 29 11.66 8.95 -15.19
N MET A 30 12.30 7.79 -15.38
CA MET A 30 13.73 7.65 -15.68
C MET A 30 14.23 8.55 -16.83
N PRO A 31 13.53 8.71 -17.98
CA PRO A 31 14.00 9.60 -19.05
C PRO A 31 14.13 11.07 -18.63
N TYR A 32 13.48 11.47 -17.54
CA TYR A 32 13.44 12.84 -17.05
C TYR A 32 14.34 13.09 -15.86
N GLN A 33 14.74 12.05 -15.10
CA GLN A 33 15.55 12.17 -13.88
C GLN A 33 16.91 12.85 -14.12
N ASN A 34 17.54 12.55 -15.27
CA ASN A 34 18.84 13.12 -15.66
C ASN A 34 18.73 14.24 -16.70
N ALA A 35 17.51 14.68 -17.03
CA ALA A 35 17.29 15.74 -18.01
C ALA A 35 17.44 17.14 -17.38
N PRO A 36 17.79 18.18 -18.17
CA PRO A 36 17.78 19.56 -17.68
C PRO A 36 16.40 19.95 -17.10
N ALA A 37 16.37 20.86 -16.12
CA ALA A 37 15.13 21.25 -15.42
C ALA A 37 14.01 21.72 -16.37
N SER A 38 14.36 22.34 -17.50
CA SER A 38 13.42 22.75 -18.54
C SER A 38 12.68 21.58 -19.21
N VAL A 39 13.29 20.40 -19.24
CA VAL A 39 12.73 19.15 -19.77
C VAL A 39 12.09 18.33 -18.66
N ALA A 40 12.75 18.22 -17.50
CA ALA A 40 12.33 17.40 -16.38
C ALA A 40 11.01 17.89 -15.76
N ARG A 41 10.85 19.22 -15.57
CA ARG A 41 9.62 19.89 -15.13
C ARG A 41 8.89 19.21 -13.97
N PHE A 42 9.60 18.76 -12.94
CA PHE A 42 9.01 18.04 -11.79
C PHE A 42 8.07 18.89 -10.93
N ASP A 43 8.03 20.21 -11.13
CA ASP A 43 7.00 21.11 -10.61
C ASP A 43 5.61 20.80 -11.20
N ARG A 44 5.57 20.26 -12.43
CA ARG A 44 4.35 19.99 -13.20
C ARG A 44 4.25 18.56 -13.74
N ARG A 45 5.27 17.72 -13.53
CA ARG A 45 5.29 16.30 -13.87
C ARG A 45 5.25 15.48 -12.59
N ALA A 46 4.33 14.53 -12.56
CA ALA A 46 4.21 13.54 -11.51
C ALA A 46 4.01 12.18 -12.16
N VAL A 47 4.69 11.17 -11.61
CA VAL A 47 4.46 9.77 -11.93
C VAL A 47 4.31 9.06 -10.59
N THR A 48 3.20 8.36 -10.42
CA THR A 48 2.88 7.66 -9.17
C THR A 48 1.95 6.51 -9.47
N THR A 49 2.05 5.48 -8.65
CA THR A 49 1.05 4.43 -8.54
C THR A 49 0.09 4.81 -7.42
N VAL A 50 -1.20 4.64 -7.66
CA VAL A 50 -2.24 4.76 -6.62
C VAL A 50 -2.79 3.36 -6.41
N GLU A 51 -2.40 2.76 -5.29
CA GLU A 51 -2.91 1.47 -4.86
C GLU A 51 -4.29 1.67 -4.22
N TYR A 52 -5.34 1.32 -4.95
CA TYR A 52 -6.68 1.28 -4.39
C TYR A 52 -6.88 0.01 -3.57
N ARG A 53 -8.13 -0.26 -3.20
CA ARG A 53 -8.52 -1.46 -2.46
C ARG A 53 -8.39 -2.73 -3.32
N GLY A 54 -8.82 -3.87 -2.79
CA GLY A 54 -8.69 -5.16 -3.47
C GLY A 54 -9.79 -5.42 -4.50
N MET A 55 -9.65 -6.53 -5.22
CA MET A 55 -10.63 -6.99 -6.23
C MET A 55 -12.05 -7.22 -5.70
N LEU A 56 -12.24 -7.30 -4.38
CA LEU A 56 -13.56 -7.44 -3.76
C LEU A 56 -14.21 -6.10 -3.42
N ASP A 57 -13.46 -5.00 -3.49
CA ASP A 57 -13.87 -3.66 -3.09
C ASP A 57 -14.14 -2.82 -4.36
N VAL A 58 -15.04 -3.33 -5.20
CA VAL A 58 -15.40 -2.75 -6.50
C VAL A 58 -16.91 -2.52 -6.55
N ASP A 59 -17.32 -1.28 -6.36
CA ASP A 59 -18.71 -0.84 -6.45
C ASP A 59 -18.80 0.61 -6.98
N ALA A 60 -20.03 1.07 -7.22
CA ALA A 60 -20.28 2.38 -7.82
C ALA A 60 -19.90 3.55 -6.92
N ASP A 61 -20.10 3.44 -5.60
CA ASP A 61 -19.84 4.52 -4.66
C ASP A 61 -18.33 4.73 -4.51
N LEU A 62 -17.60 3.61 -4.41
CA LEU A 62 -16.15 3.57 -4.43
C LEU A 62 -15.58 4.17 -5.72
N ALA A 63 -16.05 3.74 -6.89
CA ALA A 63 -15.60 4.28 -8.17
C ALA A 63 -15.89 5.78 -8.32
N ALA A 64 -17.05 6.25 -7.85
CA ALA A 64 -17.41 7.66 -7.87
C ALA A 64 -16.48 8.49 -6.97
N SER A 65 -16.15 7.99 -5.77
CA SER A 65 -15.21 8.64 -4.85
C SER A 65 -13.81 8.74 -5.46
N ASP A 66 -13.31 7.66 -6.05
CA ASP A 66 -11.98 7.60 -6.68
C ASP A 66 -11.89 8.56 -7.87
N ALA A 67 -12.91 8.57 -8.74
CA ALA A 67 -12.99 9.48 -9.88
C ALA A 67 -13.03 10.94 -9.43
N ALA A 68 -13.79 11.25 -8.37
CA ALA A 68 -13.82 12.59 -7.80
C ALA A 68 -12.44 13.01 -7.26
N GLY A 69 -11.70 12.09 -6.64
CA GLY A 69 -10.33 12.34 -6.18
C GLY A 69 -9.37 12.67 -7.33
N LEU A 70 -9.40 11.85 -8.38
CA LEU A 70 -8.59 12.09 -9.58
C LEU A 70 -8.96 13.43 -10.23
N TYR A 71 -10.24 13.74 -10.33
CA TYR A 71 -10.72 15.01 -10.89
C TYR A 71 -10.20 16.22 -10.09
N ARG A 72 -10.30 16.17 -8.75
CA ARG A 72 -9.75 17.22 -7.87
C ARG A 72 -8.25 17.42 -8.10
N LEU A 73 -7.48 16.35 -8.27
CA LEU A 73 -6.06 16.43 -8.56
C LEU A 73 -5.78 17.12 -9.90
N LEU A 74 -6.52 16.73 -10.96
CA LEU A 74 -6.37 17.31 -12.29
C LEU A 74 -6.69 18.81 -12.30
N VAL A 75 -7.71 19.24 -11.54
CA VAL A 75 -8.05 20.65 -11.36
C VAL A 75 -6.96 21.38 -10.58
N ALA A 76 -6.52 20.83 -9.44
CA ALA A 76 -5.47 21.43 -8.61
C ALA A 76 -4.13 21.59 -9.36
N ARG A 77 -3.85 20.71 -10.33
CA ARG A 77 -2.68 20.77 -11.20
C ARG A 77 -2.87 21.61 -12.47
N GLY A 78 -4.07 22.17 -12.67
CA GLY A 78 -4.40 23.04 -13.80
C GLY A 78 -4.49 22.30 -15.14
N VAL A 79 -4.66 20.97 -15.12
CA VAL A 79 -4.94 20.17 -16.32
C VAL A 79 -6.39 20.39 -16.76
N VAL A 80 -7.30 20.48 -15.79
CA VAL A 80 -8.72 20.85 -16.00
C VAL A 80 -8.96 22.22 -15.36
N GLN A 81 -9.69 23.10 -16.05
CA GLN A 81 -10.10 24.39 -15.51
C GLN A 81 -11.51 24.29 -14.92
N ASP A 82 -11.60 24.26 -13.60
CA ASP A 82 -12.87 24.35 -12.88
C ASP A 82 -12.66 25.09 -11.56
N ALA A 83 -13.15 26.32 -11.47
CA ALA A 83 -13.02 27.14 -10.27
C ALA A 83 -14.04 26.77 -9.16
N SER A 84 -15.00 25.90 -9.46
CA SER A 84 -16.01 25.46 -8.48
C SER A 84 -15.50 24.36 -7.56
N VAL A 85 -14.45 23.63 -7.95
CA VAL A 85 -13.86 22.58 -7.14
C VAL A 85 -13.14 23.19 -5.94
N PRO A 86 -13.51 22.83 -4.71
CA PRO A 86 -12.86 23.37 -3.52
C PRO A 86 -11.42 22.86 -3.41
N LYS A 87 -10.57 23.68 -2.79
CA LYS A 87 -9.25 23.23 -2.34
C LYS A 87 -9.44 22.14 -1.28
N PHE A 88 -8.57 21.14 -1.31
CA PHE A 88 -8.51 20.08 -0.32
C PHE A 88 -7.35 20.30 0.65
N GLU A 89 -7.47 19.71 1.84
CA GLU A 89 -6.43 19.79 2.87
C GLU A 89 -5.16 19.06 2.44
N ARG A 90 -4.04 19.41 3.07
CA ARG A 90 -2.79 18.70 2.84
C ARG A 90 -2.84 17.32 3.49
N PHE A 91 -2.32 16.31 2.80
CA PHE A 91 -2.18 14.96 3.36
C PHE A 91 -1.40 14.99 4.68
N SER A 92 -1.97 14.35 5.70
CA SER A 92 -1.43 14.26 7.06
C SER A 92 -1.30 12.82 7.57
N GLY A 93 -1.51 11.83 6.70
CA GLY A 93 -1.36 10.42 7.05
C GLY A 93 0.12 9.99 7.13
N PRO A 94 0.37 8.73 7.55
CA PRO A 94 1.70 8.16 7.61
C PRO A 94 2.39 8.17 6.23
N VAL A 95 3.68 8.51 6.25
CA VAL A 95 4.60 8.41 5.12
C VAL A 95 5.65 7.37 5.50
N VAL A 96 5.62 6.21 4.86
CA VAL A 96 6.31 5.00 5.30
C VAL A 96 7.36 4.60 4.27
N PRO A 97 8.66 4.51 4.64
CA PRO A 97 9.66 3.91 3.77
C PRO A 97 9.30 2.46 3.43
N LEU A 98 9.54 2.04 2.18
CA LEU A 98 9.23 0.68 1.73
C LEU A 98 9.95 -0.39 2.56
N GLU A 99 11.14 -0.07 3.03
CA GLU A 99 11.95 -0.89 3.94
C GLU A 99 11.33 -1.12 5.33
N ASN A 100 10.26 -0.41 5.68
CA ASN A 100 9.49 -0.65 6.90
C ASN A 100 8.35 -1.65 6.69
N ILE A 101 8.12 -2.11 5.46
CA ILE A 101 7.05 -3.08 5.19
C ILE A 101 7.54 -4.49 5.55
N ASP A 102 6.90 -5.11 6.53
CA ASP A 102 7.00 -6.54 6.77
C ASP A 102 6.05 -7.28 5.82
N MET A 103 6.63 -8.11 4.96
CA MET A 103 5.91 -9.14 4.23
C MET A 103 5.67 -10.29 5.21
N MET A 104 4.41 -10.71 5.41
CA MET A 104 4.06 -11.73 6.40
C MET A 104 3.80 -13.09 5.74
N PRO A 105 4.85 -13.88 5.42
CA PRO A 105 4.69 -15.17 4.77
C PRO A 105 4.01 -16.17 5.71
N SER A 106 3.10 -16.95 5.17
CA SER A 106 2.39 -17.98 5.93
C SER A 106 3.33 -19.14 6.31
N PRO A 107 3.52 -19.46 7.59
CA PRO A 107 4.38 -20.59 8.00
C PRO A 107 3.82 -21.97 7.59
N ARG A 108 2.52 -22.06 7.26
CA ARG A 108 1.83 -23.29 6.85
C ARG A 108 0.82 -22.99 5.74
N ALA A 109 0.48 -24.00 4.94
CA ALA A 109 -0.71 -23.93 4.09
C ALA A 109 -1.97 -24.25 4.90
N GLY A 110 -3.09 -23.62 4.58
CA GLY A 110 -4.34 -23.90 5.30
C GLY A 110 -5.41 -22.82 5.12
N ALA A 111 -6.48 -22.93 5.89
CA ALA A 111 -7.52 -21.92 5.96
C ALA A 111 -7.09 -20.76 6.87
N VAL A 112 -7.39 -19.53 6.47
CA VAL A 112 -6.95 -18.31 7.18
C VAL A 112 -8.12 -17.65 7.91
N LEU A 113 -7.93 -17.44 9.20
CA LEU A 113 -8.80 -16.64 10.06
C LEU A 113 -8.03 -15.35 10.41
N TYR A 114 -8.41 -14.22 9.81
CA TYR A 114 -7.80 -12.93 10.10
C TYR A 114 -8.44 -12.30 11.33
N ASP A 115 -7.60 -11.75 12.22
CA ASP A 115 -8.01 -10.98 13.38
C ASP A 115 -7.96 -9.46 13.11
N VAL A 116 -7.41 -9.07 11.95
CA VAL A 116 -7.19 -7.67 11.53
C VAL A 116 -7.70 -7.39 10.11
N LYS A 117 -7.91 -6.12 9.80
CA LYS A 117 -8.22 -5.57 8.45
C LYS A 117 -7.22 -4.46 8.07
N PRO A 118 -7.08 -4.14 6.77
CA PRO A 118 -6.31 -2.97 6.34
C PRO A 118 -6.75 -1.70 7.08
N GLY A 119 -5.79 -0.84 7.42
CA GLY A 119 -5.98 0.36 8.23
C GLY A 119 -5.90 0.14 9.75
N ASP A 120 -6.06 -1.10 10.25
CA ASP A 120 -5.94 -1.37 11.69
C ASP A 120 -4.52 -1.11 12.19
N ARG A 121 -4.40 -0.55 13.41
CA ARG A 121 -3.13 -0.47 14.13
C ARG A 121 -2.94 -1.66 15.05
N VAL A 122 -1.72 -2.18 15.09
CA VAL A 122 -1.31 -3.33 15.90
C VAL A 122 -0.05 -3.01 16.70
N LYS A 123 0.13 -3.72 17.82
CA LYS A 123 1.35 -3.74 18.61
C LYS A 123 2.15 -5.01 18.33
N LYS A 124 3.46 -4.96 18.57
CA LYS A 124 4.30 -6.17 18.57
C LYS A 124 3.69 -7.27 19.44
N GLY A 125 3.58 -8.47 18.88
CA GLY A 125 3.02 -9.64 19.54
C GLY A 125 1.50 -9.80 19.41
N ASP A 126 0.78 -8.80 18.88
CA ASP A 126 -0.64 -8.95 18.59
C ASP A 126 -0.85 -10.04 17.54
N ARG A 127 -1.90 -10.85 17.69
CA ARG A 127 -2.23 -11.89 16.71
C ARG A 127 -2.89 -11.25 15.49
N LEU A 128 -2.31 -11.53 14.33
CA LEU A 128 -2.76 -11.02 13.04
C LEU A 128 -3.72 -12.00 12.37
N ALA A 129 -3.40 -13.29 12.47
CA ALA A 129 -4.20 -14.35 11.90
C ALA A 129 -3.94 -15.69 12.59
N THR A 130 -4.84 -16.63 12.38
CA THR A 130 -4.67 -18.06 12.67
C THR A 130 -4.79 -18.86 11.38
N ILE A 131 -3.84 -19.76 11.13
CA ILE A 131 -3.85 -20.72 10.02
C ILE A 131 -4.33 -22.07 10.56
N VAL A 132 -5.46 -22.54 10.05
CA VAL A 132 -5.97 -23.89 10.34
C VAL A 132 -5.44 -24.84 9.27
N HIS A 133 -4.47 -25.67 9.63
CA HIS A 133 -3.80 -26.60 8.70
C HIS A 133 -4.16 -28.08 8.93
N ALA A 134 -4.71 -28.43 10.10
CA ALA A 134 -5.26 -29.77 10.38
C ALA A 134 -6.56 -29.65 11.22
N PRO A 135 -7.71 -29.39 10.58
CA PRO A 135 -8.97 -29.15 11.29
C PRO A 135 -9.37 -30.34 12.19
N GLY A 136 -9.67 -30.05 13.46
CA GLY A 136 -10.10 -31.07 14.43
C GLY A 136 -8.96 -31.75 15.19
N GLU A 137 -7.71 -31.55 14.78
CA GLU A 137 -6.54 -32.10 15.47
C GLU A 137 -5.99 -31.15 16.54
N ALA A 138 -5.53 -31.71 17.67
CA ALA A 138 -4.79 -30.94 18.66
C ALA A 138 -3.49 -30.40 18.04
N GLY A 139 -3.27 -29.09 18.11
CA GLY A 139 -2.14 -28.44 17.44
C GLY A 139 -2.31 -28.22 15.94
N GLY A 140 -3.50 -28.46 15.36
CA GLY A 140 -3.80 -28.21 13.95
C GLY A 140 -3.96 -26.74 13.53
N ARG A 141 -3.48 -25.82 14.37
CA ARG A 141 -3.59 -24.37 14.23
C ARG A 141 -2.24 -23.71 14.51
N THR A 142 -1.86 -22.76 13.66
CA THR A 142 -0.66 -21.92 13.84
C THR A 142 -1.07 -20.46 13.91
N GLU A 143 -0.61 -19.74 14.93
CA GLU A 143 -0.83 -18.30 15.05
C GLU A 143 0.25 -17.52 14.29
N VAL A 144 -0.13 -16.38 13.74
CA VAL A 144 0.78 -15.42 13.10
C VAL A 144 0.71 -14.13 13.88
N LEU A 145 1.84 -13.71 14.46
CA LEU A 145 1.93 -12.57 15.37
C LEU A 145 2.65 -11.40 14.69
N ALA A 146 2.31 -10.18 15.10
CA ALA A 146 2.96 -8.97 14.60
C ALA A 146 4.42 -8.89 15.08
N PRO A 147 5.42 -8.79 14.17
CA PRO A 147 6.83 -8.72 14.55
C PRO A 147 7.18 -7.36 15.20
N GLN A 148 6.41 -6.32 14.89
CA GLN A 148 6.55 -4.97 15.41
C GLN A 148 5.19 -4.24 15.46
N SER A 149 5.18 -3.04 16.05
CA SER A 149 4.03 -2.14 15.99
C SER A 149 3.94 -1.44 14.63
N GLY A 150 2.73 -1.12 14.20
CA GLY A 150 2.50 -0.47 12.92
C GLY A 150 1.03 -0.48 12.52
N PHE A 151 0.75 -0.39 11.22
CA PHE A 151 -0.59 -0.56 10.67
C PHE A 151 -0.64 -1.58 9.53
N ILE A 152 -1.76 -2.27 9.41
CA ILE A 152 -1.98 -3.25 8.34
C ILE A 152 -2.18 -2.51 7.03
N LEU A 153 -1.23 -2.63 6.11
CA LEU A 153 -1.26 -1.97 4.81
C LEU A 153 -2.20 -2.70 3.85
N THR A 154 -1.99 -4.01 3.69
CA THR A 154 -2.84 -4.87 2.84
C THR A 154 -3.01 -6.24 3.48
N ARG A 155 -4.02 -7.00 3.05
CA ARG A 155 -4.13 -8.44 3.33
C ARG A 155 -4.68 -9.18 2.13
N ARG A 156 -4.46 -10.50 2.04
CA ARG A 156 -5.10 -11.32 1.01
C ARG A 156 -6.60 -11.42 1.26
N ALA A 157 -7.39 -11.21 0.20
CA ALA A 157 -8.84 -11.37 0.23
C ALA A 157 -9.27 -12.84 0.44
N ARG A 158 -8.48 -13.78 -0.08
CA ARG A 158 -8.76 -15.22 0.01
C ARG A 158 -8.58 -15.78 1.41
N ARG A 159 -9.35 -16.83 1.72
CA ARG A 159 -9.32 -17.52 3.03
C ARG A 159 -8.57 -18.85 3.01
N ILE A 160 -7.79 -19.11 1.96
CA ILE A 160 -6.92 -20.28 1.83
C ILE A 160 -5.57 -19.80 1.33
N ILE A 161 -4.49 -20.26 1.96
CA ILE A 161 -3.13 -19.81 1.66
C ILE A 161 -2.17 -20.99 1.53
N ARG A 162 -1.10 -20.79 0.76
CA ARG A 162 0.03 -21.72 0.67
C ARG A 162 1.12 -21.33 1.67
N ALA A 163 1.93 -22.30 2.10
CA ALA A 163 3.12 -21.98 2.89
C ALA A 163 4.05 -21.06 2.07
N GLY A 164 4.63 -20.05 2.72
CA GLY A 164 5.51 -19.04 2.12
C GLY A 164 4.79 -17.90 1.40
N GLU A 165 3.48 -17.99 1.16
CA GLU A 165 2.73 -16.88 0.56
C GLU A 165 2.40 -15.80 1.60
N ASP A 166 2.53 -14.54 1.23
CA ASP A 166 2.21 -13.41 2.12
C ASP A 166 0.71 -13.32 2.43
N LEU A 167 0.41 -13.39 3.73
CA LEU A 167 -0.91 -13.20 4.33
C LEU A 167 -1.35 -11.74 4.23
N LEU A 168 -0.44 -10.85 4.60
CA LEU A 168 -0.65 -9.42 4.72
C LEU A 168 0.68 -8.67 4.65
N LYS A 169 0.59 -7.36 4.43
CA LYS A 169 1.72 -6.43 4.54
C LYS A 169 1.51 -5.57 5.77
N LEU A 170 2.45 -5.56 6.70
CA LEU A 170 2.43 -4.68 7.88
C LEU A 170 3.39 -3.52 7.61
N ALA A 171 2.89 -2.30 7.65
CA ALA A 171 3.71 -1.10 7.63
C ALA A 171 4.18 -0.79 9.06
N GLY A 172 5.42 -1.18 9.35
CA GLY A 172 6.03 -1.04 10.67
C GLY A 172 6.43 0.38 11.02
N ASP A 173 6.46 0.68 12.33
CA ASP A 173 7.00 1.94 12.86
C ASP A 173 8.53 2.03 12.69
N GLY A 174 9.21 0.90 12.47
CA GLY A 174 10.65 0.82 12.19
C GLY A 174 10.95 0.01 10.93
N ARG A 175 12.23 -0.02 10.56
CA ARG A 175 12.74 -0.84 9.44
C ARG A 175 12.44 -2.31 9.72
N SER A 176 11.91 -3.01 8.72
CA SER A 176 11.61 -4.45 8.81
C SER A 176 12.89 -5.26 9.05
N GLY A 177 12.77 -6.35 9.81
CA GLY A 177 13.85 -7.32 9.96
C GLY A 177 14.17 -8.05 8.64
N ASP A 178 13.19 -8.13 7.75
CA ASP A 178 13.28 -8.77 6.43
C ASP A 178 13.32 -7.74 5.29
N ALA A 179 13.75 -6.50 5.59
CA ALA A 179 13.74 -5.39 4.63
C ALA A 179 14.49 -5.75 3.33
N ARG A 180 13.76 -5.77 2.21
CA ARG A 180 14.32 -5.92 0.87
C ARG A 180 14.42 -4.56 0.18
N SER A 181 15.40 -4.43 -0.72
CA SER A 181 15.43 -3.34 -1.70
C SER A 181 14.62 -3.74 -2.93
N GLY A 182 13.79 -2.85 -3.46
CA GLY A 182 13.02 -3.07 -4.70
C GLY A 182 11.51 -3.13 -4.47
N THR A 183 10.77 -3.63 -5.45
CA THR A 183 9.29 -3.70 -5.42
C THR A 183 8.75 -4.65 -4.35
N LEU A 184 7.50 -4.41 -3.93
CA LEU A 184 6.80 -5.28 -2.97
C LEU A 184 6.21 -6.55 -3.61
N GLU A 185 6.45 -6.78 -4.89
CA GLU A 185 5.99 -7.93 -5.66
C GLU A 185 7.20 -8.48 -6.42
N ASP A 186 7.53 -9.75 -6.15
CA ASP A 186 8.44 -10.60 -6.92
C ASP A 186 7.61 -11.63 -7.72
#